data_AF-A0A966DBJ2-F1
#
_entry.id   AF-A0A966DBJ2-F1
#
_cell.length_a   1.000
_cell.length_b   1.000
_cell.length_c   1.000
_cell.angle_alpha   90.00
_cell.angle_beta   90.00
_cell.angle_gamma   90.00
#
_symmetry.space_group_name_H-M   'P 1'
#
loop_
_entity.id
_entity.type
_entity.pdbx_description
1 polymer ?
#
loop_
_entity_poly.entity_id
_entity_poly.type
_entity_poly.pdbx_seq_one_letter_code
_entity_poly.pdbx_strand_id
1 'polypeptide(L)'
;MHITAKKLVLLALVCLALSPLSAAVAWQPYLAFGSGDTKIEGKDAPYLELALGTPVGSRINAEAYVSAQPLSGFPYAPFEESDTDSVHALAVQSGFRVSLTLFDDATFNPMMQV
;
A
#
# COMPACT_ATOMS: atom_id res chain seq x y z
N MET A 1 5.74 2.21 -26.99
CA MET A 1 6.10 1.55 -25.71
C MET A 1 6.22 0.06 -25.94
N HIS A 2 7.44 -0.48 -26.07
CA HIS A 2 7.65 -1.93 -26.19
C HIS A 2 7.71 -2.55 -24.80
N ILE A 3 6.59 -3.07 -24.31
CA ILE A 3 6.62 -4.00 -23.18
C ILE A 3 7.32 -5.25 -23.70
N THR A 4 8.58 -5.42 -23.35
CA THR A 4 9.42 -6.53 -23.78
C THR A 4 8.77 -7.84 -23.31
N ALA A 5 8.64 -8.83 -24.19
CA ALA A 5 7.99 -10.12 -23.91
C ALA A 5 8.44 -10.77 -22.58
N LYS A 6 9.69 -10.53 -22.16
CA LYS A 6 10.26 -10.94 -20.87
C LYS A 6 9.47 -10.42 -19.66
N LYS A 7 8.98 -9.17 -19.69
CA LYS A 7 8.17 -8.57 -18.62
C LYS A 7 6.77 -9.19 -18.56
N LEU A 8 6.23 -9.57 -19.72
CA LEU A 8 4.91 -10.20 -19.83
C LEU A 8 4.96 -11.67 -19.36
N VAL A 9 6.05 -12.37 -19.67
CA VAL A 9 6.33 -13.71 -19.14
C VAL A 9 6.51 -13.69 -17.62
N LEU A 10 7.24 -12.70 -17.09
CA LEU A 10 7.39 -12.55 -15.63
C LEU A 10 6.04 -12.29 -14.95
N LEU A 11 5.22 -11.41 -15.52
CA LEU A 11 3.86 -11.12 -15.03
C LEU A 11 2.99 -12.38 -15.06
N ALA A 12 3.02 -13.14 -16.16
CA ALA A 12 2.28 -14.39 -16.28
C ALA A 12 2.74 -15.45 -15.27
N LEU A 13 4.05 -15.55 -15.03
CA LEU A 13 4.64 -16.44 -14.02
C LEU A 13 4.23 -16.04 -12.60
N VAL A 14 4.18 -14.74 -12.29
CA VAL A 14 3.68 -14.24 -11.01
C VAL A 14 2.20 -14.57 -10.85
N CYS A 15 1.37 -14.35 -11.89
CA CYS A 15 -0.04 -14.72 -11.86
C CYS A 15 -0.27 -16.24 -11.69
N LEU A 16 0.53 -17.08 -12.36
CA LEU A 16 0.49 -18.54 -12.23
C LEU A 16 1.01 -19.04 -10.88
N ALA A 17 2.02 -18.38 -10.31
CA ALA A 17 2.49 -18.68 -8.96
C ALA A 17 1.44 -18.31 -7.90
N LEU A 18 0.59 -17.33 -8.19
CA LEU A 18 -0.51 -16.89 -7.33
C LEU A 18 -1.80 -17.72 -7.54
N SER A 19 -1.96 -18.45 -8.65
CA SER A 19 -3.18 -19.21 -8.95
C SER A 19 -3.51 -20.39 -8.00
N PRO A 20 -2.56 -21.10 -7.35
CA PRO A 20 -2.93 -22.15 -6.40
C PRO A 20 -3.43 -21.62 -5.04
N LEU A 21 -3.30 -20.32 -4.74
CA LEU A 21 -3.83 -19.76 -3.48
C LEU A 21 -5.37 -19.69 -3.44
N SER A 22 -6.05 -19.75 -4.58
CA SER A 22 -7.52 -19.59 -4.67
C SER A 22 -8.32 -20.89 -4.56
N ALA A 23 -7.68 -22.07 -4.46
CA ALA A 23 -8.37 -23.35 -4.65
C ALA A 23 -8.80 -24.09 -3.38
N ALA A 24 -8.37 -23.67 -2.17
CA ALA A 24 -8.66 -24.42 -0.94
C ALA A 24 -9.05 -23.58 0.29
N VAL A 25 -8.91 -22.25 0.23
CA VAL A 25 -9.30 -21.32 1.30
C VAL A 25 -9.90 -20.10 0.63
N ALA A 26 -10.87 -19.43 1.25
CA ALA A 26 -11.52 -18.21 0.77
C ALA A 26 -10.56 -16.99 0.73
N TRP A 27 -9.36 -17.17 0.17
CA TRP A 27 -8.38 -16.11 -0.06
C TRP A 27 -8.83 -15.33 -1.29
N GLN A 28 -9.36 -14.13 -1.04
CA GLN A 28 -9.69 -13.16 -2.07
C GLN A 28 -8.61 -12.07 -2.03
N PRO A 29 -7.47 -12.28 -2.70
CA PRO A 29 -6.39 -11.31 -2.66
C PRO A 29 -6.84 -9.99 -3.31
N TYR A 30 -6.49 -8.87 -2.70
CA TYR A 30 -6.75 -7.53 -3.22
C TYR A 30 -5.49 -6.69 -3.23
N LEU A 31 -5.45 -5.75 -4.17
CA LEU A 31 -4.44 -4.70 -4.21
C LEU A 31 -5.06 -3.42 -3.65
N ALA A 32 -4.40 -2.80 -2.69
CA ALA A 32 -4.77 -1.51 -2.14
C ALA A 32 -3.69 -0.48 -2.43
N PHE A 33 -4.12 0.72 -2.82
CA PHE A 33 -3.26 1.88 -2.98
C PHE A 33 -3.64 2.88 -1.88
N GLY A 34 -2.64 3.32 -1.11
CA GLY A 34 -2.80 4.28 -0.04
C GLY A 34 -1.99 5.53 -0.31
N SER A 35 -2.49 6.66 0.16
CA SER A 35 -1.73 7.91 0.23
C SER A 35 -2.15 8.64 1.49
N GLY A 36 -1.22 9.36 2.11
CA GLY A 36 -1.51 10.17 3.29
C GLY A 36 -0.27 10.91 3.75
N ASP A 37 -0.33 11.45 4.96
CA ASP A 37 0.79 12.15 5.58
C ASP A 37 1.20 11.43 6.86
N THR A 38 2.51 11.37 7.13
CA THR A 38 3.08 10.80 8.35
C THR A 38 4.01 11.80 9.00
N LYS A 39 4.09 11.79 10.33
CA LYS A 39 5.01 12.66 11.04
C LYS A 39 6.41 12.08 11.09
N ILE A 40 7.37 12.76 10.48
CA ILE A 40 8.80 12.46 10.58
C ILE A 40 9.46 13.65 11.27
N GLU A 41 10.08 13.40 12.42
CA GLU A 41 10.77 14.44 13.21
C GLU A 41 9.94 15.71 13.52
N GLY A 42 8.61 15.57 13.54
CA GLY A 42 7.68 16.65 13.85
C GLY A 42 7.12 17.41 12.64
N LYS A 43 7.47 17.02 11.42
CA LYS A 43 6.94 17.56 10.16
C LYS A 43 6.12 16.51 9.41
N ASP A 44 5.17 16.98 8.61
CA ASP A 44 4.16 16.14 7.95
C ASP A 44 4.67 15.74 6.56
N ALA A 45 5.23 14.52 6.47
CA ALA A 45 5.76 13.96 5.24
C ALA A 45 4.73 13.11 4.49
N PRO A 46 4.45 13.40 3.21
CA PRO A 46 3.52 12.62 2.43
C PRO A 46 4.09 11.22 2.16
N TYR A 47 3.20 10.24 2.03
CA TYR A 47 3.56 8.87 1.66
C TYR A 47 2.62 8.31 0.60
N LEU A 48 3.16 7.39 -0.19
CA LEU A 48 2.41 6.54 -1.10
C LEU A 48 2.64 5.08 -0.70
N GLU A 49 1.57 4.30 -0.59
CA GLU A 49 1.57 2.91 -0.17
C GLU A 49 0.95 2.02 -1.25
N LEU A 50 1.56 0.87 -1.48
CA LEU A 50 1.00 -0.24 -2.23
C LEU A 50 0.95 -1.45 -1.31
N ALA A 51 -0.24 -2.02 -1.12
CA ALA A 51 -0.47 -3.19 -0.29
C ALA A 51 -1.11 -4.33 -1.09
N LEU A 52 -0.67 -5.55 -0.79
CA LEU A 52 -1.29 -6.80 -1.22
C LEU A 52 -1.91 -7.45 0.01
N GLY A 53 -3.23 -7.52 0.03
CA GLY A 53 -4.00 -8.03 1.14
C GLY A 53 -4.79 -9.28 0.80
N THR A 54 -5.19 -10.02 1.82
CA THR A 54 -6.22 -11.05 1.71
C THR A 54 -7.04 -11.10 3.00
N PRO A 55 -8.37 -11.29 2.92
CA PRO A 55 -9.15 -11.69 4.08
C PRO A 55 -8.69 -13.09 4.52
N VAL A 56 -8.45 -13.23 5.82
CA VAL A 56 -8.13 -14.51 6.48
C VAL A 56 -9.35 -15.05 7.22
N GLY A 57 -10.37 -14.22 7.45
CA GLY A 57 -11.68 -14.57 7.97
C GLY A 57 -12.69 -13.47 7.65
N SER A 58 -13.89 -13.54 8.22
CA SER A 58 -14.93 -12.52 7.99
C SER A 58 -14.57 -11.12 8.48
N ARG A 59 -13.63 -11.02 9.42
CA ARG A 59 -13.28 -9.76 10.11
C ARG A 59 -11.79 -9.47 10.16
N ILE A 60 -10.96 -10.35 9.63
CA ILE A 60 -9.51 -10.23 9.73
C ILE A 60 -8.93 -10.14 8.33
N ASN A 61 -8.16 -9.08 8.08
CA ASN A 61 -7.37 -8.95 6.87
C ASN A 61 -5.89 -8.96 7.22
N ALA A 62 -5.11 -9.63 6.38
CA ALA A 62 -3.66 -9.61 6.45
C ALA A 62 -3.12 -8.99 5.16
N GLU A 63 -2.24 -8.01 5.30
CA GLU A 63 -1.68 -7.23 4.21
C GLU A 63 -0.15 -7.21 4.32
N ALA A 64 0.53 -7.36 3.19
CA ALA A 64 1.92 -6.97 3.03
C ALA A 64 1.95 -5.65 2.26
N TYR A 65 2.69 -4.65 2.75
CA TYR A 65 2.74 -3.33 2.12
C TYR A 65 4.17 -2.88 1.87
N VAL A 66 4.32 -2.03 0.87
CA VAL A 66 5.48 -1.18 0.63
C VAL A 66 5.00 0.25 0.52
N SER A 67 5.70 1.15 1.19
CA SER A 67 5.41 2.58 1.22
C SER A 67 6.66 3.37 0.91
N ALA A 68 6.48 4.46 0.19
CA ALA A 68 7.53 5.37 -0.22
C ALA A 68 7.17 6.77 0.27
N GLN A 69 8.13 7.43 0.90
CA GLN A 69 8.02 8.75 1.53
C GLN A 69 9.10 9.65 0.92
N PRO A 70 8.73 10.58 0.02
CA PRO A 70 9.65 11.60 -0.45
C PRO A 70 10.00 12.55 0.71
N LEU A 71 11.26 12.54 1.15
CA LEU A 71 11.77 13.39 2.24
C LEU A 71 12.39 14.68 1.74
N SER A 72 12.60 14.80 0.43
CA SER A 72 12.90 16.08 -0.19
C SER A 72 12.22 16.25 -1.54
N GLY A 73 12.13 17.50 -2.01
CA GLY A 73 11.51 17.84 -3.29
C GLY A 73 12.05 17.01 -4.45
N PHE A 74 11.14 16.32 -5.15
CA PHE A 74 11.44 15.61 -6.37
C PHE A 74 11.04 16.47 -7.58
N PRO A 75 11.87 16.55 -8.64
CA PRO A 75 11.48 17.23 -9.87
C PRO A 75 10.24 16.49 -10.40
N TYR A 76 9.19 17.25 -10.75
CA TYR A 76 7.92 16.74 -11.28
C TYR A 76 6.97 16.07 -10.27
N ALA A 77 7.22 16.15 -8.96
CA ALA A 77 6.29 15.68 -7.93
C ALA A 77 5.86 16.86 -7.02
N PRO A 78 4.59 16.93 -6.57
CA PRO A 78 4.06 18.05 -5.79
C PRO A 78 4.48 18.00 -4.31
N PHE A 79 5.69 17.52 -4.03
CA PHE A 79 6.21 17.37 -2.67
C PHE A 79 7.18 18.52 -2.42
N GLU A 80 6.76 19.53 -1.65
CA GLU A 80 7.55 20.75 -1.37
C GLU A 80 8.47 20.62 -0.15
N GLU A 81 8.60 19.44 0.44
CA GLU A 81 9.30 19.31 1.71
C GLU A 81 10.82 19.25 1.54
N SER A 82 11.56 19.87 2.45
CA SER A 82 13.02 19.90 2.49
C SER A 82 13.48 19.50 3.89
N ASP A 83 13.33 18.23 4.24
CA ASP A 83 13.69 17.70 5.57
C ASP A 83 15.09 17.10 5.63
N THR A 84 15.88 17.32 4.59
CA THR A 84 17.23 16.81 4.52
C THR A 84 18.07 17.68 3.61
N ASP A 85 19.32 17.94 4.03
CA ASP A 85 20.34 18.66 3.26
C ASP A 85 20.73 17.94 1.96
N SER A 86 20.21 16.72 1.74
CA SER A 86 20.43 15.90 0.55
C SER A 86 19.33 16.09 -0.49
N VAL A 87 19.77 16.40 -1.70
CA VAL A 87 18.94 16.51 -2.89
C VAL A 87 18.34 15.13 -3.22
N HIS A 88 17.01 15.02 -3.25
CA HIS A 88 16.22 13.81 -3.59
C HIS A 88 16.31 12.62 -2.60
N ALA A 89 16.00 12.86 -1.33
CA ALA A 89 15.92 11.84 -0.31
C ALA A 89 14.57 11.10 -0.35
N LEU A 90 14.61 9.77 -0.31
CA LEU A 90 13.44 8.89 -0.29
C LEU A 90 13.56 7.89 0.85
N ALA A 91 12.57 7.85 1.73
CA ALA A 91 12.39 6.75 2.66
C ALA A 91 11.49 5.68 2.05
N VAL A 92 11.86 4.41 2.21
CA VAL A 92 11.06 3.27 1.79
C VAL A 92 10.86 2.36 2.99
N GLN A 93 9.61 2.05 3.29
CA GLN A 93 9.23 1.15 4.37
C GLN A 93 8.39 0.02 3.80
N SER A 94 8.72 -1.22 4.16
CA SER A 94 7.87 -2.38 3.90
C SER A 94 7.51 -3.08 5.20
N GLY A 95 6.38 -3.76 5.21
CA GLY A 95 5.92 -4.45 6.41
C GLY A 95 4.69 -5.30 6.18
N PHE A 96 4.22 -5.87 7.28
CA PHE A 96 2.97 -6.62 7.34
C PHE A 96 2.00 -5.90 8.27
N ARG A 97 0.73 -5.82 7.87
CA ARG A 97 -0.37 -5.24 8.64
C ARG A 97 -1.45 -6.29 8.80
N VAL A 98 -1.94 -6.46 10.02
CA VAL A 98 -3.13 -7.27 10.30
C VAL A 98 -4.19 -6.34 10.86
N SER A 99 -5.35 -6.29 10.22
CA SER A 99 -6.48 -5.48 10.65
C SER A 99 -7.64 -6.37 11.09
N LEU A 100 -8.31 -5.94 12.17
CA LEU A 100 -9.50 -6.58 12.72
C LEU A 100 -10.65 -5.59 12.65
N THR A 101 -11.69 -5.92 11.90
CA THR A 101 -12.92 -5.14 11.80
C THR A 101 -13.86 -5.57 12.93
N LEU A 102 -14.18 -4.65 13.84
CA LEU A 102 -15.05 -4.94 15.00
C LEU A 102 -16.55 -4.97 14.65
N PHE A 103 -16.97 -4.24 13.60
CA PHE A 103 -18.37 -4.12 13.18
C PHE A 103 -18.48 -4.34 11.67
N ASP A 104 -19.34 -5.28 11.24
CA ASP A 104 -19.59 -5.57 9.81
C ASP A 104 -20.35 -4.43 9.12
N ASP A 105 -21.27 -3.77 9.84
CA ASP A 105 -22.10 -2.67 9.37
C ASP A 105 -21.98 -1.50 10.36
N ALA A 106 -21.05 -0.58 10.10
CA ALA A 106 -20.99 0.67 10.83
C ALA A 106 -22.01 1.67 10.25
N THR A 107 -23.30 1.46 10.54
CA THR A 107 -24.30 2.56 10.42
C THR A 107 -23.98 3.70 11.40
N PHE A 108 -23.12 3.44 12.40
CA PHE A 108 -22.47 4.46 13.20
C PHE A 108 -21.09 4.78 12.60
N ASN A 109 -21.07 5.64 11.58
CA ASN A 109 -19.88 6.40 11.24
C ASN A 109 -19.90 7.69 12.08
N PRO A 110 -19.20 7.77 13.24
CA PRO A 110 -19.18 8.97 14.07
C PRO A 110 -18.49 10.17 13.39
N MET A 111 -17.90 9.99 12.20
CA MET A 111 -17.37 11.08 11.36
C MET A 111 -18.40 11.62 10.35
N MET A 112 -19.57 10.99 10.21
CA MET A 112 -20.72 11.56 9.52
C MET A 112 -21.57 12.32 10.55
N GLN A 113 -21.18 13.55 10.86
CA GLN A 113 -22.11 14.50 11.46
C GLN A 113 -23.24 14.74 10.46
N VAL A 114 -24.48 14.43 10.88
CA VAL A 114 -25.70 14.94 10.24
C VAL A 114 -25.95 16.36 10.71
#